data_AF-A0A9W6TPY6-F1
#
_entry.id   AF-A0A9W6TPY6-F1
#
_cell.length_a   1.000
_cell.length_b   1.000
_cell.length_c   1.000
_cell.angle_alpha   90.00
_cell.angle_beta   90.00
_cell.angle_gamma   90.00
#
_symmetry.space_group_name_H-M   'P 1'
#
loop_
_entity.id
_entity.type
_entity.pdbx_description
1 polymer ?
#
loop_
_entity_poly.entity_id
_entity_poly.type
_entity_poly.pdbx_seq_one_letter_code
_entity_poly.pdbx_strand_id
1 'polypeptide(L)'
;MQLLASTCGGARHGTSSRRQAKRIHKMVSSFAKAARDNNATLKEHSVYELLNVAITEEDLPLIISSEVIPLAVSFSRDGTAYQKERGLQALERMSRGGTKAAIVAAGGIRVLLDAAQNGNYAQKKHAARALFNLSANRYCQTEIKAANGEHTLKGLAQQGFSAHNSVAAAALRNLSSSFNPC
;
A
#
# COMPACT_ATOMS: atom_id res chain seq x y z
N MET A 1 -39.52 -37.14 -24.56
CA MET A 1 -39.68 -36.28 -23.38
C MET A 1 -38.45 -35.39 -23.23
N GLN A 2 -38.65 -34.13 -23.59
CA GLN A 2 -38.04 -32.90 -23.07
C GLN A 2 -37.19 -32.96 -21.76
N LEU A 3 -36.16 -32.09 -21.77
CA LEU A 3 -35.78 -31.07 -20.76
C LEU A 3 -34.50 -31.24 -19.89
N LEU A 4 -33.46 -30.47 -20.31
CA LEU A 4 -32.62 -29.48 -19.58
C LEU A 4 -31.81 -29.92 -18.34
N ALA A 5 -30.47 -29.87 -18.36
CA ALA A 5 -29.58 -28.69 -18.28
C ALA A 5 -29.56 -27.96 -16.92
N SER A 6 -28.42 -27.98 -16.25
CA SER A 6 -27.81 -26.77 -15.66
C SER A 6 -26.48 -27.07 -14.95
N THR A 7 -25.39 -26.97 -15.69
CA THR A 7 -24.09 -26.56 -15.14
C THR A 7 -24.15 -25.05 -14.87
N CYS A 8 -24.42 -24.64 -13.63
CA CYS A 8 -24.36 -23.23 -13.24
C CYS A 8 -23.48 -23.08 -12.00
N GLY A 9 -22.28 -22.49 -12.16
CA GLY A 9 -21.48 -22.04 -11.02
C GLY A 9 -20.11 -21.41 -11.34
N GLY A 10 -19.42 -21.79 -12.42
CA GLY A 10 -17.99 -21.41 -12.59
C GLY A 10 -17.65 -20.22 -13.50
N ALA A 11 -18.57 -19.78 -14.37
CA ALA A 11 -18.17 -18.97 -15.54
C ALA A 11 -18.09 -17.44 -15.31
N ARG A 12 -18.69 -16.91 -14.24
CA ARG A 12 -18.72 -15.45 -14.01
C ARG A 12 -17.52 -14.90 -13.21
N HIS A 13 -16.87 -15.71 -12.38
CA HIS A 13 -15.73 -15.26 -11.55
C HIS A 13 -14.38 -15.28 -12.28
N GLY A 14 -14.15 -16.23 -13.19
CA GLY A 14 -12.87 -16.36 -13.90
C GLY A 14 -12.57 -15.28 -14.95
N THR A 15 -13.55 -14.48 -15.36
CA THR A 15 -13.37 -13.45 -16.40
C THR A 15 -12.97 -12.08 -15.82
N SER A 16 -13.45 -11.74 -14.61
CA SER A 16 -13.08 -10.52 -13.90
C SER A 16 -11.63 -10.55 -13.44
N SER A 17 -11.21 -11.64 -12.78
CA SER A 17 -9.82 -11.85 -12.33
C SER A 17 -8.83 -11.87 -13.52
N ARG A 18 -9.18 -12.50 -14.65
CA ARG A 18 -8.33 -12.46 -15.87
C ARG A 18 -8.20 -11.07 -16.48
N ARG A 19 -9.26 -10.25 -16.43
CA ARG A 19 -9.21 -8.85 -16.90
C ARG A 19 -8.36 -8.00 -15.95
N GLN A 20 -8.50 -8.18 -14.64
CA GLN A 20 -7.68 -7.53 -13.63
C GLN A 20 -6.20 -7.90 -13.78
N ALA A 21 -5.88 -9.18 -13.98
CA ALA A 21 -4.53 -9.67 -14.23
C ALA A 21 -3.89 -9.04 -15.45
N LYS A 22 -4.62 -8.97 -16.57
CA LYS A 22 -4.15 -8.28 -17.78
C LYS A 22 -3.91 -6.80 -17.54
N ARG A 23 -4.75 -6.13 -16.74
CA ARG A 23 -4.58 -4.71 -16.38
C ARG A 23 -3.34 -4.50 -15.53
N ILE A 24 -3.15 -5.30 -14.47
CA ILE A 24 -1.98 -5.22 -13.59
C ILE A 24 -0.69 -5.49 -14.38
N HIS A 25 -0.67 -6.54 -15.21
CA HIS A 25 0.48 -6.85 -16.06
C HIS A 25 0.80 -5.71 -17.05
N LYS A 26 -0.23 -5.17 -17.73
CA LYS A 26 -0.05 -4.04 -18.64
C LYS A 26 0.47 -2.80 -17.92
N MET A 27 -0.04 -2.51 -16.72
CA MET A 27 0.39 -1.39 -15.89
C MET A 27 1.88 -1.53 -15.51
N VAL A 28 2.28 -2.70 -14.97
CA VAL A 28 3.68 -2.98 -14.60
C VAL A 28 4.61 -2.88 -15.82
N SER A 29 4.20 -3.47 -16.95
CA SER A 29 4.97 -3.40 -18.20
C SER A 29 5.11 -1.97 -18.72
N SER A 30 4.02 -1.20 -18.70
CA SER A 30 4.01 0.20 -19.11
C SER A 30 4.92 1.04 -18.21
N PHE A 31 4.89 0.82 -16.90
CA PHE A 31 5.76 1.51 -15.98
C PHE A 31 7.24 1.14 -16.20
N ALA A 32 7.55 -0.15 -16.33
CA ALA A 32 8.92 -0.59 -16.58
C ALA A 32 9.49 0.05 -17.86
N LYS A 33 8.67 0.20 -18.90
CA LYS A 33 9.02 0.94 -20.11
C LYS A 33 9.21 2.44 -19.82
N ALA A 34 8.28 3.06 -19.10
CA ALA A 34 8.36 4.48 -18.73
C ALA A 34 9.62 4.82 -17.90
N ALA A 35 10.04 3.89 -17.04
CA ALA A 35 11.27 4.01 -16.26
C ALA A 35 12.52 3.96 -17.16
N ARG A 36 12.58 3.02 -18.12
CA ARG A 36 13.67 2.93 -19.11
C ARG A 36 13.75 4.17 -20.00
N ASP A 37 12.61 4.63 -20.49
CA ASP A 37 12.53 5.73 -21.47
C ASP A 37 12.51 7.12 -20.79
N ASN A 38 12.62 7.18 -19.46
CA ASN A 38 12.44 8.37 -18.62
C ASN A 38 11.19 9.21 -18.95
N ASN A 39 10.09 8.55 -19.35
CA ASN A 39 8.90 9.23 -19.85
C ASN A 39 7.95 9.64 -18.70
N ALA A 40 7.86 10.95 -18.44
CA ALA A 40 7.05 11.50 -17.33
C ALA A 40 5.55 11.21 -17.46
N THR A 41 4.98 11.36 -18.66
CA THR A 41 3.54 11.14 -18.91
C THR A 41 3.14 9.68 -18.70
N LEU A 42 3.98 8.73 -19.15
CA LEU A 42 3.74 7.31 -18.91
C LEU A 42 3.90 6.93 -17.43
N LYS A 43 4.81 7.60 -16.69
CA LYS A 43 4.91 7.44 -15.23
C LYS A 43 3.62 7.91 -14.55
N GLU A 44 3.05 9.06 -14.94
CA GLU A 44 1.78 9.58 -14.38
C GLU A 44 0.58 8.66 -14.66
N HIS A 45 0.46 8.14 -15.88
CA HIS A 45 -0.62 7.20 -16.21
C HIS A 45 -0.54 5.92 -15.36
N SER A 46 0.68 5.41 -15.17
CA SER A 46 0.94 4.23 -14.33
C SER A 46 0.53 4.46 -12.87
N VAL A 47 0.75 5.68 -12.37
CA VAL A 47 0.39 6.09 -11.00
C VAL A 47 -1.14 6.13 -10.80
N TYR A 48 -1.87 6.63 -11.80
CA TYR A 48 -3.33 6.64 -11.76
C TYR A 48 -3.92 5.22 -11.79
N GLU A 49 -3.36 4.33 -12.61
CA GLU A 49 -3.78 2.92 -12.66
C GLU A 49 -3.51 2.21 -11.33
N LEU A 50 -2.39 2.50 -10.68
CA LEU A 50 -1.98 1.90 -9.41
C LEU A 50 -2.99 2.19 -8.29
N LEU A 51 -3.58 3.39 -8.27
CA LEU A 51 -4.66 3.74 -7.33
C LEU A 51 -5.99 3.06 -7.64
N ASN A 52 -6.20 2.67 -8.89
CA ASN A 52 -7.46 2.06 -9.33
C ASN A 52 -7.40 0.53 -9.31
N VAL A 53 -6.30 -0.06 -8.84
CA VAL A 53 -6.26 -1.48 -8.52
C VAL A 53 -7.26 -1.76 -7.40
N ALA A 54 -8.29 -2.53 -7.73
CA ALA A 54 -9.18 -3.10 -6.74
C ALA A 54 -8.38 -4.12 -5.91
N ILE A 55 -8.46 -4.00 -4.60
CA ILE A 55 -7.77 -4.89 -3.66
C ILE A 55 -8.85 -5.79 -3.08
N THR A 56 -9.00 -6.94 -3.70
CA THR A 56 -9.87 -8.03 -3.23
C THR A 56 -8.99 -9.17 -2.75
N GLU A 57 -9.52 -10.04 -1.88
CA GLU A 57 -8.79 -11.23 -1.42
C GLU A 57 -8.35 -12.13 -2.60
N GLU A 58 -9.16 -12.18 -3.67
CA GLU A 58 -8.86 -12.93 -4.90
C GLU A 58 -7.66 -12.35 -5.68
N ASP A 59 -7.47 -11.03 -5.64
CA ASP A 59 -6.40 -10.33 -6.35
C ASP A 59 -5.09 -10.26 -5.53
N LEU A 60 -5.13 -10.60 -4.23
CA LEU A 60 -3.96 -10.52 -3.34
C LEU A 60 -2.75 -11.30 -3.87
N PRO A 61 -2.87 -12.58 -4.31
CA PRO A 61 -1.70 -13.32 -4.80
C PRO A 61 -1.04 -12.60 -5.96
N LEU A 62 -1.83 -12.06 -6.89
CA LEU A 62 -1.34 -11.33 -8.05
C LEU A 62 -0.68 -10.00 -7.66
N ILE A 63 -1.28 -9.23 -6.75
CA ILE A 63 -0.69 -7.96 -6.28
C ILE A 63 0.63 -8.23 -5.55
N ILE A 64 0.70 -9.28 -4.73
CA ILE A 64 1.88 -9.67 -3.96
C ILE A 64 2.98 -10.22 -4.88
N SER A 65 2.63 -11.04 -5.88
CA SER A 65 3.59 -11.66 -6.80
C SER A 65 4.00 -10.75 -7.97
N SER A 66 3.50 -9.51 -8.02
CA SER A 66 3.82 -8.55 -9.07
C SER A 66 4.58 -7.37 -8.52
N GLU A 67 5.11 -6.54 -9.42
CA GLU A 67 5.88 -5.34 -9.06
C GLU A 67 5.02 -4.20 -8.50
N VAL A 68 3.71 -4.38 -8.31
CA VAL A 68 2.81 -3.28 -7.89
C VAL A 68 3.25 -2.64 -6.57
N ILE A 69 3.61 -3.45 -5.57
CA ILE A 69 4.06 -2.96 -4.27
C ILE A 69 5.45 -2.30 -4.37
N PRO A 70 6.48 -2.94 -4.95
CA PRO A 70 7.77 -2.29 -5.22
C PRO A 70 7.64 -0.95 -5.97
N LEU A 71 6.78 -0.87 -6.98
CA LEU A 71 6.52 0.36 -7.73
C LEU A 71 5.89 1.45 -6.86
N ALA A 72 4.92 1.10 -6.03
CA ALA A 72 4.33 2.04 -5.09
C ALA A 72 5.37 2.59 -4.09
N VAL A 73 6.28 1.74 -3.60
CA VAL A 73 7.39 2.15 -2.72
C VAL A 73 8.37 3.07 -3.45
N SER A 74 8.75 2.75 -4.68
CA SER A 74 9.65 3.59 -5.48
C SER A 74 9.06 4.97 -5.75
N PHE A 75 7.78 5.04 -6.15
CA PHE A 75 7.10 6.32 -6.35
C PHE A 75 7.02 7.17 -5.09
N SER A 76 6.76 6.52 -3.95
CA SER A 76 6.68 7.18 -2.65
C SER A 76 8.03 7.79 -2.22
N ARG A 77 9.15 7.20 -2.67
CA ARG A 77 10.50 7.63 -2.32
C ARG A 77 11.06 8.67 -3.29
N ASP A 78 11.06 8.35 -4.57
CA ASP A 78 11.87 9.04 -5.59
C ASP A 78 11.02 9.79 -6.63
N GLY A 79 9.69 9.70 -6.54
CA GLY A 79 8.78 10.33 -7.49
C GLY A 79 8.68 11.85 -7.36
N THR A 80 7.97 12.47 -8.31
CA THR A 80 7.49 13.86 -8.19
C THR A 80 6.55 14.01 -7.00
N ALA A 81 6.23 15.24 -6.57
CA ALA A 81 5.29 15.47 -5.45
C ALA A 81 3.95 14.72 -5.64
N TYR A 82 3.42 14.72 -6.88
CA TYR A 82 2.22 13.97 -7.25
C TYR A 82 2.41 12.46 -7.11
N GLN A 83 3.52 11.93 -7.66
CA GLN A 83 3.82 10.50 -7.61
C GLN A 83 4.04 10.01 -6.17
N LYS A 84 4.71 10.81 -5.33
CA LYS A 84 4.91 10.49 -3.92
C LYS A 84 3.57 10.36 -3.18
N GLU A 85 2.69 11.34 -3.34
CA GLU A 85 1.37 11.30 -2.71
C GLU A 85 0.55 10.10 -3.17
N ARG A 86 0.52 9.83 -4.48
CA ARG A 86 -0.22 8.68 -5.03
C ARG A 86 0.38 7.33 -4.63
N GLY A 87 1.70 7.21 -4.60
CA GLY A 87 2.38 6.02 -4.09
C GLY A 87 2.00 5.74 -2.64
N LEU A 88 2.04 6.76 -1.78
CA LEU A 88 1.67 6.63 -0.37
C LEU A 88 0.18 6.29 -0.21
N GLN A 89 -0.69 6.92 -0.99
CA GLN A 89 -2.12 6.61 -1.01
C GLN A 89 -2.39 5.16 -1.42
N ALA A 90 -1.62 4.60 -2.36
CA ALA A 90 -1.74 3.22 -2.74
C ALA A 90 -1.26 2.26 -1.65
N LEU A 91 -0.09 2.53 -1.04
CA LEU A 91 0.41 1.77 0.11
C LEU A 91 -0.58 1.78 1.27
N GLU A 92 -1.23 2.93 1.52
CA GLU A 92 -2.30 3.04 2.51
C GLU A 92 -3.47 2.09 2.21
N ARG A 93 -3.92 2.01 0.96
CA ARG A 93 -4.99 1.08 0.56
C ARG A 93 -4.56 -0.38 0.70
N MET A 94 -3.36 -0.71 0.22
CA MET A 94 -2.79 -2.06 0.29
C MET A 94 -2.61 -2.53 1.72
N SER A 95 -2.17 -1.65 2.63
CA SER A 95 -1.95 -1.98 4.05
C SER A 95 -3.21 -2.44 4.80
N ARG A 96 -4.42 -2.22 4.28
CA ARG A 96 -5.68 -2.64 4.96
C ARG A 96 -5.85 -4.16 4.99
N GLY A 97 -5.44 -4.87 3.94
CA GLY A 97 -5.66 -6.31 3.75
C GLY A 97 -4.41 -7.17 3.86
N GLY A 98 -4.36 -8.29 3.14
CA GLY A 98 -3.29 -9.29 3.20
C GLY A 98 -1.92 -8.90 2.60
N THR A 99 -1.71 -7.66 2.16
CA THR A 99 -0.42 -7.25 1.55
C THR A 99 0.63 -6.72 2.54
N LYS A 100 0.30 -6.63 3.83
CA LYS A 100 1.15 -5.99 4.86
C LYS A 100 2.60 -6.51 4.87
N ALA A 101 2.79 -7.83 4.84
CA ALA A 101 4.12 -8.45 4.82
C ALA A 101 4.90 -8.12 3.54
N ALA A 102 4.22 -8.05 2.39
CA ALA A 102 4.85 -7.67 1.13
C ALA A 102 5.26 -6.19 1.11
N ILE A 103 4.48 -5.30 1.72
CA ILE A 103 4.87 -3.88 1.90
C ILE A 103 6.15 -3.78 2.74
N VAL A 104 6.25 -4.55 3.83
CA VAL A 104 7.46 -4.61 4.66
C VAL A 104 8.64 -5.12 3.84
N ALA A 105 8.47 -6.25 3.14
CA ALA A 105 9.52 -6.88 2.33
C ALA A 105 10.02 -5.95 1.21
N ALA A 106 9.15 -5.13 0.63
CA ALA A 106 9.51 -4.10 -0.35
C ALA A 106 10.20 -2.86 0.26
N GLY A 107 10.48 -2.85 1.57
CA GLY A 107 11.11 -1.72 2.26
C GLY A 107 10.17 -0.53 2.49
N GLY A 108 8.86 -0.75 2.48
CA GLY A 108 7.84 0.30 2.60
C GLY A 108 7.86 1.03 3.94
N ILE A 109 8.27 0.36 5.04
CA ILE A 109 8.28 0.95 6.40
C ILE A 109 9.09 2.25 6.45
N ARG A 110 10.35 2.23 5.96
CA ARG A 110 11.22 3.41 5.99
C ARG A 110 10.65 4.57 5.19
N VAL A 111 10.06 4.28 4.03
CA VAL A 111 9.45 5.30 3.16
C VAL A 111 8.21 5.92 3.82
N LEU A 112 7.39 5.10 4.49
CA LEU A 112 6.24 5.59 5.24
C LEU A 112 6.66 6.44 6.45
N LEU A 113 7.70 6.04 7.17
CA LEU A 113 8.22 6.83 8.31
C LEU A 113 8.82 8.16 7.86
N ASP A 114 9.60 8.18 6.77
CA ASP A 114 10.12 9.43 6.21
C ASP A 114 8.99 10.37 5.77
N ALA A 115 7.99 9.84 5.06
CA ALA A 115 6.81 10.63 4.66
C ALA A 115 6.00 11.14 5.86
N ALA A 116 5.91 10.38 6.95
CA ALA A 116 5.26 10.80 8.18
C ALA A 116 6.02 11.94 8.88
N GLN A 117 7.34 11.95 8.79
CA GLN A 117 8.18 12.99 9.40
C GLN A 117 8.25 14.26 8.54
N ASN A 118 8.57 14.09 7.26
CA ASN A 118 9.04 15.14 6.36
C ASN A 118 8.05 15.49 5.25
N GLY A 119 6.97 14.71 5.08
CA GLY A 119 6.01 14.91 4.02
C GLY A 119 5.10 16.13 4.20
N ASN A 120 4.43 16.52 3.13
CA ASN A 120 3.34 17.49 3.19
C ASN A 120 2.11 16.90 3.93
N TYR A 121 1.07 17.72 4.16
CA TYR A 121 -0.13 17.29 4.89
C TYR A 121 -0.78 16.00 4.34
N ALA A 122 -0.90 15.86 3.02
CA ALA A 122 -1.50 14.69 2.39
C ALA A 122 -0.61 13.45 2.52
N GLN A 123 0.70 13.61 2.31
CA GLN A 123 1.69 12.55 2.47
C GLN A 123 1.72 12.03 3.92
N LYS A 124 1.77 12.93 4.91
CA LYS A 124 1.70 12.59 6.34
C LYS A 124 0.42 11.84 6.69
N LYS A 125 -0.72 12.27 6.14
CA LYS A 125 -2.02 11.60 6.34
C LYS A 125 -2.03 10.17 5.81
N HIS A 126 -1.58 9.96 4.58
CA HIS A 126 -1.53 8.62 3.99
C HIS A 126 -0.52 7.72 4.70
N ALA A 127 0.66 8.25 5.02
CA ALA A 127 1.69 7.55 5.76
C ALA A 127 1.22 7.10 7.15
N ALA A 128 0.62 8.01 7.94
CA ALA A 128 0.10 7.69 9.26
C ALA A 128 -0.97 6.59 9.21
N ARG A 129 -1.90 6.66 8.25
CA ARG A 129 -2.94 5.63 8.04
C ARG A 129 -2.34 4.29 7.63
N ALA A 130 -1.35 4.28 6.75
CA ALA A 130 -0.67 3.05 6.35
C ALA A 130 0.06 2.41 7.55
N LEU A 131 0.82 3.21 8.31
CA LEU A 131 1.52 2.76 9.52
C LEU A 131 0.55 2.24 10.59
N PHE A 132 -0.59 2.90 10.77
CA PHE A 132 -1.66 2.40 11.65
C PHE A 132 -2.16 1.02 11.20
N ASN A 133 -2.51 0.85 9.91
CA ASN A 133 -2.97 -0.44 9.41
C ASN A 133 -1.91 -1.54 9.55
N LEU A 134 -0.65 -1.21 9.28
CA LEU A 134 0.48 -2.14 9.46
C LEU A 134 0.67 -2.52 10.93
N SER A 135 0.57 -1.56 11.84
CA SER A 135 0.71 -1.79 13.29
C SER A 135 -0.35 -2.75 13.88
N ALA A 136 -1.42 -3.07 13.16
CA ALA A 136 -2.39 -4.10 13.56
C ALA A 136 -1.86 -5.54 13.40
N ASN A 137 -0.68 -5.74 12.81
CA ASN A 137 -0.04 -7.03 12.62
C ASN A 137 1.29 -7.12 13.39
N ARG A 138 1.49 -8.19 14.20
CA ARG A 138 2.67 -8.34 15.06
C ARG A 138 4.01 -8.32 14.33
N TYR A 139 4.11 -8.98 13.19
CA TYR A 139 5.34 -8.95 12.38
C TYR A 139 5.67 -7.52 11.95
N CYS A 140 4.66 -6.78 11.46
CA CYS A 140 4.85 -5.38 11.07
C CYS A 140 5.18 -4.47 12.26
N GLN A 141 4.66 -4.74 13.46
CA GLN A 141 5.02 -3.98 14.67
C GLN A 141 6.51 -4.07 14.97
N THR A 142 7.09 -5.27 14.92
CA THR A 142 8.53 -5.50 15.13
C THR A 142 9.36 -4.69 14.13
N GLU A 143 8.96 -4.69 12.86
CA GLU A 143 9.66 -3.98 11.79
C GLU A 143 9.54 -2.46 11.90
N ILE A 144 8.37 -1.95 12.31
CA ILE A 144 8.17 -0.53 12.60
C ILE A 144 9.07 -0.09 13.77
N LYS A 145 9.16 -0.90 14.83
CA LYS A 145 10.04 -0.63 15.98
C LYS A 145 11.52 -0.65 15.58
N ALA A 146 11.94 -1.67 14.84
CA ALA A 146 13.31 -1.80 14.34
C ALA A 146 13.72 -0.62 13.45
N ALA A 147 12.76 0.02 12.78
CA ALA A 147 12.98 1.23 11.99
C ALA A 147 12.86 2.54 12.81
N ASN A 148 12.90 2.49 14.14
CA ASN A 148 12.71 3.63 15.06
C ASN A 148 11.36 4.35 14.89
N GLY A 149 10.33 3.64 14.42
CA GLY A 149 9.04 4.24 14.09
C GLY A 149 8.28 4.83 15.28
N GLU A 150 8.56 4.38 16.50
CA GLU A 150 7.97 4.94 17.73
C GLU A 150 8.31 6.42 17.90
N HIS A 151 9.56 6.82 17.61
CA HIS A 151 10.00 8.21 17.70
C HIS A 151 9.26 9.08 16.68
N THR A 152 9.22 8.66 15.42
CA THR A 152 8.52 9.36 14.34
C THR A 152 7.03 9.50 14.61
N LEU A 153 6.37 8.43 15.03
CA LEU A 153 4.93 8.45 15.32
C LEU A 153 4.61 9.33 16.54
N LYS A 154 5.48 9.37 17.55
CA LYS A 154 5.34 10.28 18.70
C LYS A 154 5.48 11.74 18.27
N GLY A 155 6.49 12.04 17.47
CA GLY A 155 6.68 13.38 16.90
C GLY A 155 5.47 13.82 16.08
N LEU A 156 4.93 12.94 15.24
CA LEU A 156 3.73 13.23 14.44
C LEU A 156 2.50 13.46 15.32
N ALA A 157 2.26 12.61 16.32
CA ALA A 157 1.12 12.76 17.24
C ALA A 157 1.14 14.09 18.02
N GLN A 158 2.31 14.69 18.22
CA GLN A 158 2.50 15.93 18.96
C GLN A 158 2.37 17.21 18.10
N GLN A 159 2.28 17.11 16.77
CA GLN A 159 2.26 18.25 15.85
C GLN A 159 0.91 19.02 15.77
N GLY A 160 -0.04 18.83 16.70
CA GLY A 160 -1.30 19.60 16.77
C GLY A 160 -2.62 18.78 16.71
N PHE A 161 -3.71 19.37 16.20
CA PHE A 161 -5.07 18.77 16.17
C PHE A 161 -5.52 18.30 14.77
N SER A 162 -4.61 17.74 13.97
CA SER A 162 -4.97 17.21 12.65
C SER A 162 -5.46 15.75 12.75
N ALA A 163 -6.24 15.31 11.76
CA ALA A 163 -6.75 13.93 11.71
C ALA A 163 -5.65 12.86 11.64
N HIS A 164 -4.42 13.20 11.25
CA HIS A 164 -3.30 12.26 11.21
C HIS A 164 -2.61 12.08 12.57
N ASN A 165 -2.80 13.00 13.52
CA ASN A 165 -2.19 12.92 14.84
C ASN A 165 -2.90 11.89 15.72
N SER A 166 -4.23 11.83 15.66
CA SER A 166 -5.02 10.79 16.35
C SER A 166 -4.72 9.39 15.80
N VAL A 167 -4.48 9.29 14.48
CA VAL A 167 -4.08 8.04 13.82
C VAL A 167 -2.66 7.63 14.21
N ALA A 168 -1.72 8.57 14.28
CA ALA A 168 -0.36 8.31 14.75
C ALA A 168 -0.35 7.83 16.22
N ALA A 169 -1.15 8.47 17.08
CA ALA A 169 -1.33 8.03 18.46
C ALA A 169 -1.96 6.63 18.55
N ALA A 170 -2.90 6.29 17.66
CA ALA A 170 -3.47 4.95 17.58
C ALA A 170 -2.43 3.90 17.16
N ALA A 171 -1.57 4.23 16.19
CA ALA A 171 -0.46 3.37 15.78
C ALA A 171 0.50 3.11 16.96
N LEU A 172 0.85 4.14 17.74
CA LEU A 172 1.66 3.99 18.95
C LEU A 172 1.03 3.05 19.98
N ARG A 173 -0.29 3.15 20.20
CA ARG A 173 -0.98 2.23 21.12
C ARG A 173 -0.83 0.77 20.67
N ASN A 174 -0.95 0.50 19.37
CA ASN A 174 -0.73 -0.84 18.83
C ASN A 174 0.73 -1.31 19.00
N LEU A 175 1.71 -0.41 18.90
CA LEU A 175 3.12 -0.75 19.17
C LEU A 175 3.34 -1.04 20.66
N SER A 176 2.69 -0.31 21.57
CA SER A 176 2.82 -0.49 23.02
C SER A 176 2.20 -1.78 23.55
N SER A 177 1.05 -2.21 23.01
CA SER A 177 0.36 -3.44 23.44
C SER A 177 1.08 -4.74 23.06
N SER A 178 2.13 -4.66 22.24
CA SER A 178 3.01 -5.78 21.95
C SER A 178 4.05 -6.05 23.05
N PHE A 179 4.19 -5.14 24.03
CA PHE A 179 5.07 -5.28 25.19
C PHE A 179 4.26 -5.82 26.39
N ASN A 180 3.99 -7.13 26.39
CA ASN A 180 3.78 -7.88 27.62
C ASN A 180 4.94 -8.87 27.72
N PRO A 181 6.10 -8.48 28.27
CA PRO A 181 7.02 -9.48 28.80
C PRO A 181 6.28 -10.17 29.96
N CYS A 182 6.22 -11.51 29.88
CA CYS A 182 5.67 -12.37 30.93
C CYS A 182 6.34 -12.12 32.28
#